data_AF-A0AAE1UNK8-F1
#
_entry.id   AF-A0AAE1UNK8-F1
#
_cell.length_a   1.000
_cell.length_b   1.000
_cell.length_c   1.000
_cell.angle_alpha   90.00
_cell.angle_beta   90.00
_cell.angle_gamma   90.00
#
_symmetry.space_group_name_H-M   'P 1'
#
loop_
_entity.id
_entity.type
_entity.pdbx_description
1 polymer ?
#
loop_
_entity_poly.entity_id
_entity_poly.type
_entity_poly.pdbx_seq_one_letter_code
_entity_poly.pdbx_strand_id
1 'polypeptide(L)'
;MGKHITLNGIMAAVLKGIRAAFGDVEMAPYTVLVEREGYEERLYPARKWACTTMKGSSLKELMTPMFRILFNYISGKNSPNVRVDMTSPVVTYVEPDPTTRGPATMTMSFLVPGDHQHNPPDPGHKSIFIENRPSITVLVRQFGGYFNDEVLTREVKALTDSVKKQDEKGVIYDKYYVAGYDPPFKLIGRRNEIWFIKTMTEGEEDKLATGITQAYDGVQVEFLESAGAVEDKVKEEDMGKLEAKGCTEDGQEGA
;
A
#
# COMPACT_ATOMS: atom_id res chain seq x y z
N MET A 1 -41.71 13.03 -2.26
CA MET A 1 -40.68 13.46 -3.22
C MET A 1 -39.65 14.31 -2.48
N GLY A 2 -38.37 13.97 -2.60
CA GLY A 2 -37.23 14.80 -2.20
C GLY A 2 -36.80 14.73 -0.73
N LYS A 3 -36.04 13.69 -0.32
CA LYS A 3 -35.21 13.81 0.88
C LYS A 3 -33.99 14.65 0.51
N HIS A 4 -33.92 15.87 1.06
CA HIS A 4 -32.73 16.70 1.05
C HIS A 4 -31.58 15.94 1.73
N ILE A 5 -30.58 15.53 0.96
CA ILE A 5 -29.30 15.10 1.49
C ILE A 5 -28.49 16.38 1.67
N THR A 6 -28.40 16.86 2.90
CA THR A 6 -27.57 18.02 3.25
C THR A 6 -26.10 17.67 3.07
N LEU A 7 -25.43 18.46 2.23
CA LEU A 7 -24.02 18.40 1.84
C LEU A 7 -23.07 18.86 2.96
N ASN A 8 -23.26 18.38 4.19
CA ASN A 8 -22.45 18.75 5.36
C ASN A 8 -21.59 17.55 5.82
N GLY A 9 -20.67 17.14 4.96
CA GLY A 9 -19.69 16.09 5.26
C GLY A 9 -18.33 16.45 4.67
N ILE A 10 -17.88 17.68 4.86
CA ILE A 10 -16.51 18.07 4.49
C ILE A 10 -15.58 17.34 5.45
N MET A 11 -14.86 16.37 4.89
CA MET A 11 -13.95 15.46 5.59
C MET A 11 -12.75 16.25 6.10
N ALA A 12 -12.61 16.36 7.42
CA ALA A 12 -11.35 16.76 8.02
C ALA A 12 -10.36 15.60 7.83
N ALA A 13 -9.47 15.70 6.84
CA ALA A 13 -8.37 14.76 6.67
C ALA A 13 -7.35 14.96 7.80
N VAL A 14 -7.50 14.22 8.89
CA VAL A 14 -6.53 14.22 9.98
C VAL A 14 -5.47 13.17 9.65
N LEU A 15 -4.26 13.63 9.31
CA LEU A 15 -3.05 12.79 9.28
C LEU A 15 -2.74 12.35 10.72
N LYS A 16 -3.28 11.19 11.14
CA LYS A 16 -2.94 10.56 12.43
C LYS A 16 -1.57 9.88 12.31
N GLY A 17 -0.50 10.63 12.59
CA GLY A 17 0.82 10.07 12.91
C GLY A 17 0.89 9.69 14.40
N ILE A 18 0.74 8.41 14.75
CA ILE A 18 0.88 7.95 16.14
C ILE A 18 2.33 7.58 16.44
N ARG A 19 3.04 8.38 17.25
CA ARG A 19 4.32 7.95 17.83
C ARG A 19 4.10 6.75 18.77
N ALA A 20 4.72 5.61 18.48
CA ALA A 20 4.71 4.45 19.35
C ALA A 20 5.73 4.61 20.49
N ALA A 21 5.44 4.05 21.67
CA ALA A 21 6.26 4.14 22.88
C ALA A 21 7.56 3.30 22.86
N PHE A 22 8.07 2.95 21.67
CA PHE A 22 9.32 2.19 21.48
C PHE A 22 10.05 2.70 20.23
N GLY A 23 10.70 3.87 20.34
CA GLY A 23 11.44 4.49 19.23
C GLY A 23 10.56 4.96 18.07
N ASP A 24 11.07 5.90 17.28
CA ASP A 24 10.43 6.36 16.06
C ASP A 24 10.53 5.25 14.98
N VAL A 25 9.72 4.20 15.09
CA VAL A 25 9.57 3.20 14.02
C VAL A 25 8.72 3.83 12.93
N GLU A 26 9.26 3.92 11.71
CA GLU A 26 8.51 4.44 10.56
C GLU A 26 7.23 3.63 10.36
N MET A 27 6.10 4.34 10.22
CA MET A 27 4.81 3.72 10.03
C MET A 27 4.30 3.90 8.60
N ALA A 28 3.59 2.88 8.10
CA ALA A 28 2.88 2.98 6.84
C ALA A 28 1.91 4.19 6.88
N PRO A 29 2.11 5.20 6.00
CA PRO A 29 1.27 6.38 6.01
C PRO A 29 -0.12 6.02 5.51
N TYR A 30 -1.13 6.66 6.08
CA TYR A 30 -2.50 6.59 5.59
C TYR A 30 -3.26 7.88 5.89
N THR A 31 -4.31 8.12 5.12
CA THR A 31 -5.30 9.17 5.39
C THR A 31 -6.59 8.49 5.83
N VAL A 32 -7.13 8.88 6.97
CA VAL A 32 -8.51 8.48 7.33
C VAL A 32 -9.45 9.27 6.44
N LEU A 33 -10.17 8.55 5.58
CA LEU A 33 -11.25 9.12 4.80
C LEU A 33 -12.43 9.27 5.74
N VAL A 34 -12.98 8.15 6.22
CA VAL A 34 -14.24 8.11 6.97
C VAL A 34 -14.02 7.46 8.34
N GLU A 35 -14.60 8.03 9.41
CA GLU A 35 -14.78 7.31 10.67
C GLU A 35 -16.25 6.85 10.80
N ARG A 36 -16.45 5.58 11.15
CA ARG A 36 -17.77 4.96 11.35
C ARG A 36 -17.79 4.19 12.67
N GLU A 37 -19.00 3.86 13.13
CA GLU A 37 -19.16 2.95 14.27
C GLU A 37 -18.57 1.57 13.91
N GLY A 38 -17.45 1.22 14.53
CA GLY A 38 -16.82 -0.09 14.43
C GLY A 38 -15.71 -0.24 13.39
N TYR A 39 -15.47 0.76 12.53
CA TYR A 39 -14.38 0.77 11.55
C TYR A 39 -14.02 2.18 11.04
N GLU A 40 -12.84 2.29 10.43
CA GLU A 40 -12.39 3.47 9.68
C GLU A 40 -12.21 3.11 8.21
N GLU A 41 -12.55 4.00 7.28
CA GLU A 41 -12.13 3.92 5.89
C GLU A 41 -10.82 4.70 5.73
N ARG A 42 -9.77 4.05 5.24
CA ARG A 42 -8.43 4.62 5.10
C ARG A 42 -7.91 4.48 3.68
N LEU A 43 -7.26 5.53 3.19
CA LEU A 43 -6.47 5.50 1.96
C LEU A 43 -4.99 5.30 2.31
N TYR A 44 -4.39 4.22 1.82
CA TYR A 44 -2.95 4.02 1.84
C TYR A 44 -2.37 4.40 0.47
N PRO A 45 -1.36 5.27 0.41
CA PRO A 45 -0.73 5.65 -0.85
C PRO A 45 0.13 4.51 -1.40
N ALA A 46 0.50 4.61 -2.66
CA ALA A 46 1.41 3.65 -3.29
C ALA A 46 2.77 3.63 -2.58
N ARG A 47 3.25 2.41 -2.28
CA ARG A 47 4.52 2.15 -1.59
C ARG A 47 5.10 0.80 -2.00
N LYS A 48 6.43 0.67 -1.90
CA LYS A 48 7.12 -0.62 -2.05
C LYS A 48 7.07 -1.43 -0.75
N TRP A 49 6.82 -2.72 -0.87
CA TRP A 49 6.80 -3.67 0.23
C TRP A 49 7.70 -4.86 -0.08
N ALA A 50 8.45 -5.35 0.91
CA ALA A 50 9.15 -6.62 0.82
C ALA A 50 8.20 -7.73 1.27
N CYS A 51 7.92 -8.67 0.37
CA CYS A 51 6.85 -9.64 0.52
C CYS A 51 7.35 -11.07 0.40
N THR A 52 6.73 -12.00 1.13
CA THR A 52 6.91 -13.44 0.97
C THR A 52 5.55 -14.12 1.04
N THR A 53 5.36 -15.17 0.25
CA THR A 53 4.10 -15.90 0.18
C THR A 53 4.30 -17.35 0.60
N MET A 54 3.39 -17.89 1.41
CA MET A 54 3.36 -19.29 1.79
C MET A 54 1.94 -19.83 1.77
N LYS A 55 1.82 -21.15 1.52
CA LYS A 55 0.58 -21.91 1.65
C LYS A 55 0.67 -22.82 2.86
N GLY A 56 -0.43 -23.02 3.54
CA GLY A 56 -0.53 -23.84 4.75
C GLY A 56 -1.95 -23.79 5.28
N SER A 57 -2.17 -24.31 6.48
CA SER A 57 -3.51 -24.55 7.02
C SER A 57 -3.89 -23.67 8.22
N SER A 58 -2.93 -22.95 8.80
CA SER A 58 -3.15 -22.12 10.00
C SER A 58 -2.18 -20.94 10.08
N LEU A 59 -2.56 -19.89 10.81
CA LEU A 59 -1.66 -18.77 11.13
C LEU A 59 -0.40 -19.23 11.86
N LYS A 60 -0.55 -20.18 12.80
CA LYS A 60 0.56 -20.68 13.61
C LYS A 60 1.66 -21.29 12.75
N GLU A 61 1.27 -22.01 11.71
CA GLU A 61 2.18 -22.64 10.74
C GLU A 61 2.90 -21.59 9.88
N LEU A 62 2.20 -20.54 9.45
CA LEU A 62 2.68 -19.64 8.40
C LEU A 62 3.38 -18.38 8.93
N MET A 63 2.89 -17.77 10.00
CA MET A 63 3.33 -16.43 10.42
C MET A 63 4.81 -16.39 10.84
N THR A 64 5.28 -17.37 11.63
CA THR A 64 6.67 -17.36 12.13
C THR A 64 7.70 -17.58 11.02
N PRO A 65 7.53 -18.59 10.12
CA PRO A 65 8.46 -18.77 9.00
C PRO A 65 8.52 -17.55 8.06
N MET A 66 7.37 -16.99 7.66
CA MET A 66 7.31 -15.81 6.79
C MET A 66 8.00 -14.61 7.44
N PHE A 67 7.71 -14.34 8.72
CA PHE A 67 8.35 -13.25 9.46
C PHE A 67 9.86 -13.43 9.48
N ARG A 68 10.36 -14.64 9.78
CA ARG A 68 11.81 -14.91 9.82
C ARG A 68 12.49 -14.69 8.47
N ILE A 69 11.82 -15.03 7.36
CA ILE A 69 12.33 -14.79 6.00
C ILE A 69 12.54 -13.28 5.78
N LEU A 70 11.51 -12.46 6.02
CA LEU A 70 11.59 -11.01 5.84
C LEU A 70 12.50 -10.33 6.88
N PHE A 71 12.51 -10.82 8.11
CA PHE A 71 13.38 -10.31 9.17
C PHE A 71 14.86 -10.52 8.83
N ASN A 72 15.23 -11.66 8.25
CA ASN A 72 16.57 -11.91 7.76
C ASN A 72 16.96 -10.93 6.65
N TYR A 73 16.04 -10.65 5.72
CA TYR A 73 16.24 -9.68 4.63
C TYR A 73 16.60 -8.30 5.20
N ILE A 74 15.77 -7.74 6.08
CA ILE A 74 16.04 -6.42 6.68
C ILE A 74 17.25 -6.43 7.63
N SER A 75 17.65 -7.60 8.13
CA SER A 75 18.85 -7.74 8.98
C SER A 75 20.16 -7.86 8.20
N GLY A 76 20.14 -7.70 6.87
CA GLY A 76 21.34 -7.73 6.03
C GLY A 76 21.51 -8.99 5.19
N LYS A 77 20.54 -9.93 5.17
CA LYS A 77 20.53 -11.01 4.17
C LYS A 77 19.85 -10.54 2.88
N ASN A 78 20.44 -9.53 2.28
CA ASN A 78 20.09 -8.97 0.97
C ASN A 78 21.41 -8.70 0.22
N SER A 79 21.34 -8.41 -1.07
CA SER A 79 22.46 -7.84 -1.81
C SER A 79 22.19 -6.33 -1.90
N PRO A 80 22.94 -5.46 -1.19
CA PRO A 80 24.38 -5.55 -0.90
C PRO A 80 24.79 -5.78 0.58
N ASN A 81 24.03 -6.55 1.36
CA ASN A 81 24.24 -6.83 2.79
C ASN A 81 24.01 -5.63 3.72
N VAL A 82 23.04 -4.77 3.39
CA VAL A 82 22.72 -3.59 4.21
C VAL A 82 21.61 -3.89 5.20
N ARG A 83 21.70 -3.29 6.39
CA ARG A 83 20.59 -3.33 7.34
C ARG A 83 19.51 -2.33 6.89
N VAL A 84 18.28 -2.80 6.81
CA VAL A 84 17.08 -2.00 6.51
C VAL A 84 16.32 -1.84 7.82
N ASP A 85 15.86 -0.63 8.12
CA ASP A 85 15.13 -0.37 9.35
C ASP A 85 13.77 -1.09 9.38
N MET A 86 13.38 -1.54 10.56
CA MET A 86 12.06 -2.13 10.79
C MET A 86 11.00 -1.04 10.70
N THR A 87 9.88 -1.36 10.09
CA THR A 87 8.70 -0.49 9.96
C THR A 87 7.48 -1.13 10.62
N SER A 88 6.42 -0.36 10.83
CA SER A 88 5.12 -0.85 11.31
C SER A 88 3.96 -0.41 10.40
N PRO A 89 2.88 -1.18 10.28
CA PRO A 89 2.70 -2.54 10.77
C PRO A 89 3.36 -3.58 9.87
N VAL A 90 3.50 -4.80 10.38
CA VAL A 90 3.64 -5.99 9.54
C VAL A 90 2.25 -6.34 9.02
N VAL A 91 2.10 -6.42 7.70
CA VAL A 91 0.81 -6.66 7.05
C VAL A 91 0.82 -8.04 6.39
N THR A 92 -0.17 -8.86 6.68
CA THR A 92 -0.36 -10.17 6.04
C THR A 92 -1.68 -10.18 5.28
N TYR A 93 -1.60 -10.36 3.96
CA TYR A 93 -2.77 -10.64 3.13
C TYR A 93 -3.15 -12.11 3.29
N VAL A 94 -4.41 -12.38 3.59
CA VAL A 94 -4.94 -13.72 3.81
C VAL A 94 -5.95 -14.05 2.74
N GLU A 95 -5.70 -15.13 2.01
CA GLU A 95 -6.62 -15.77 1.10
C GLU A 95 -7.07 -17.08 1.76
N PRO A 96 -8.25 -17.11 2.38
CA PRO A 96 -8.76 -18.30 3.05
C PRO A 96 -9.06 -19.44 2.08
N ASP A 97 -8.94 -20.66 2.57
CA ASP A 97 -9.42 -21.86 1.89
C ASP A 97 -10.95 -21.79 1.76
N PRO A 98 -11.52 -22.00 0.55
CA PRO A 98 -12.97 -21.94 0.36
C PRO A 98 -13.75 -22.97 1.19
N THR A 99 -13.12 -24.10 1.53
CA THR A 99 -13.73 -25.24 2.22
C THR A 99 -13.54 -25.16 3.73
N THR A 100 -12.30 -24.98 4.20
CA THR A 100 -12.00 -25.00 5.65
C THR A 100 -12.18 -23.64 6.30
N ARG A 101 -12.23 -22.56 5.50
CA ARG A 101 -12.25 -21.16 5.95
C ARG A 101 -11.02 -20.73 6.76
N GLY A 102 -10.05 -21.63 6.95
CA GLY A 102 -8.71 -21.31 7.46
C GLY A 102 -7.85 -20.66 6.37
N PRO A 103 -6.61 -20.24 6.68
CA PRO A 103 -5.68 -19.75 5.67
C PRO A 103 -5.43 -20.81 4.58
N ALA A 104 -5.46 -20.43 3.29
CA ALA A 104 -4.95 -21.27 2.20
C ALA A 104 -3.63 -20.73 1.66
N THR A 105 -3.58 -19.41 1.45
CA THR A 105 -2.40 -18.68 1.02
C THR A 105 -2.28 -17.41 1.85
N MET A 106 -1.07 -17.10 2.30
CA MET A 106 -0.76 -15.86 2.98
C MET A 106 0.43 -15.17 2.34
N THR A 107 0.33 -13.85 2.20
CA THR A 107 1.44 -13.00 1.77
C THR A 107 1.75 -12.01 2.88
N MET A 108 2.86 -12.23 3.59
CA MET A 108 3.36 -11.28 4.59
C MET A 108 4.21 -10.21 3.92
N SER A 109 4.07 -8.97 4.38
CA SER A 109 4.68 -7.78 3.80
C SER A 109 5.27 -6.89 4.90
N PHE A 110 6.52 -6.47 4.72
CA PHE A 110 7.13 -5.37 5.48
C PHE A 110 7.20 -4.13 4.59
N LEU A 111 6.81 -2.97 5.13
CA LEU A 111 6.99 -1.71 4.41
C LEU A 111 8.49 -1.49 4.22
N VAL A 112 8.90 -1.13 3.01
CA VAL A 112 10.27 -0.65 2.80
C VAL A 112 10.35 0.77 3.39
N PRO A 113 11.30 1.12 4.27
CA PRO A 113 11.36 2.47 4.84
C PRO A 113 11.69 3.52 3.77
N GLY A 114 11.41 4.79 4.07
CA GLY A 114 11.55 5.93 3.15
C GLY A 114 12.90 5.98 2.43
N ASP A 115 14.00 5.79 3.17
CA ASP A 115 15.37 5.84 2.64
C ASP A 115 15.66 4.75 1.58
N HIS A 116 14.86 3.68 1.55
CA HIS A 116 14.97 2.59 0.60
C HIS A 116 13.78 2.50 -0.37
N GLN A 117 12.76 3.37 -0.25
CA GLN A 117 11.54 3.31 -1.08
C GLN A 117 11.83 3.48 -2.57
N HIS A 118 12.83 4.28 -2.95
CA HIS A 118 13.20 4.44 -4.36
C HIS A 118 13.92 3.21 -4.90
N ASN A 119 14.97 2.75 -4.20
CA ASN A 119 15.81 1.61 -4.59
C ASN A 119 15.99 0.62 -3.42
N PRO A 120 15.05 -0.33 -3.23
CA PRO A 120 15.15 -1.33 -2.17
C PRO A 120 16.33 -2.29 -2.42
N PRO A 121 17.04 -2.75 -1.37
CA PRO A 121 18.06 -3.77 -1.52
C PRO A 121 17.49 -5.03 -2.19
N ASP A 122 18.22 -5.63 -3.12
CA ASP A 122 17.81 -6.87 -3.78
C ASP A 122 17.72 -7.97 -2.73
N PRO A 123 16.56 -8.63 -2.56
CA PRO A 123 16.43 -9.66 -1.55
C PRO A 123 17.42 -10.81 -1.68
N GLY A 124 17.84 -11.18 -2.89
CA GLY A 124 18.71 -12.34 -3.18
C GLY A 124 18.10 -13.72 -2.83
N HIS A 125 17.12 -13.76 -1.93
CA HIS A 125 16.37 -14.94 -1.52
C HIS A 125 15.14 -15.13 -2.42
N LYS A 126 15.05 -16.27 -3.12
CA LYS A 126 14.02 -16.54 -4.15
C LYS A 126 12.57 -16.46 -3.67
N SER A 127 12.32 -16.63 -2.37
CA SER A 127 10.97 -16.52 -1.79
C SER A 127 10.53 -15.09 -1.48
N ILE A 128 11.43 -14.11 -1.58
CA ILE A 128 11.15 -12.72 -1.30
C ILE A 128 11.05 -11.97 -2.63
N PHE A 129 10.01 -11.14 -2.76
CA PHE A 129 9.84 -10.23 -3.88
C PHE A 129 9.52 -8.83 -3.35
N ILE A 130 9.86 -7.81 -4.14
CA ILE A 130 9.45 -6.43 -3.86
C ILE A 130 8.16 -6.16 -4.63
N GLU A 131 7.10 -5.85 -3.90
CA GLU A 131 5.81 -5.47 -4.44
C GLU A 131 5.73 -3.95 -4.55
N ASN A 132 5.48 -3.42 -5.76
CA ASN A 132 5.02 -2.05 -5.94
C ASN A 132 3.52 -2.01 -5.70
N ARG A 133 3.10 -1.87 -4.43
CA ARG A 133 1.68 -1.88 -4.09
C ARG A 133 1.05 -0.55 -4.50
N PRO A 134 0.01 -0.55 -5.35
CA PRO A 134 -0.69 0.67 -5.73
C PRO A 134 -1.41 1.28 -4.52
N SER A 135 -1.89 2.50 -4.69
CA SER A 135 -2.77 3.12 -3.70
C SER A 135 -3.99 2.23 -3.46
N ILE A 136 -4.38 2.05 -2.20
CA ILE A 136 -5.46 1.15 -1.82
C ILE A 136 -6.35 1.80 -0.75
N THR A 137 -7.66 1.67 -0.94
CA THR A 137 -8.66 2.05 0.07
C THR A 137 -9.06 0.81 0.85
N VAL A 138 -9.06 0.92 2.18
CA VAL A 138 -9.38 -0.18 3.07
C VAL A 138 -10.32 0.21 4.18
N LEU A 139 -11.17 -0.74 4.60
CA LEU A 139 -12.02 -0.62 5.78
C LEU A 139 -11.34 -1.34 6.94
N VAL A 140 -11.05 -0.63 8.01
CA VAL A 140 -10.16 -1.06 9.09
C VAL A 140 -10.90 -1.18 10.40
N ARG A 141 -10.82 -2.37 11.02
CA ARG A 141 -11.21 -2.59 12.41
C ARG A 141 -9.97 -2.83 13.26
N GLN A 142 -9.82 -2.07 14.34
CA GLN A 142 -8.79 -2.29 15.35
C GLN A 142 -9.25 -3.25 16.45
N PHE A 143 -8.35 -4.10 16.93
CA PHE A 143 -8.57 -4.99 18.07
C PHE A 143 -7.27 -5.21 18.86
N GLY A 144 -7.40 -5.71 20.10
CA GLY A 144 -6.28 -5.89 21.02
C GLY A 144 -5.88 -7.35 21.26
N GLY A 145 -4.79 -7.53 22.00
CA GLY A 145 -4.30 -8.85 22.43
C GLY A 145 -3.46 -9.59 21.39
N TYR A 146 -3.20 -10.87 21.63
CA TYR A 146 -2.64 -11.77 20.63
C TYR A 146 -3.76 -12.36 19.78
N PHE A 147 -3.44 -12.78 18.56
CA PHE A 147 -4.41 -13.41 17.68
C PHE A 147 -3.95 -14.79 17.21
N ASN A 148 -4.94 -15.64 16.96
CA ASN A 148 -4.86 -16.95 16.33
C ASN A 148 -6.04 -17.04 15.34
N ASP A 149 -6.24 -18.21 14.73
CA ASP A 149 -7.25 -18.38 13.66
C ASP A 149 -8.68 -18.09 14.16
N GLU A 150 -8.99 -18.45 15.41
CA GLU A 150 -10.29 -18.18 16.04
C GLU A 150 -10.53 -16.69 16.28
N VAL A 151 -9.52 -15.99 16.82
CA VAL A 151 -9.60 -14.53 17.05
C VAL A 151 -9.78 -13.80 15.73
N LEU A 152 -9.00 -14.16 14.69
CA LEU A 152 -9.15 -13.52 13.39
C LEU A 152 -10.53 -13.78 12.79
N THR A 153 -11.04 -15.01 12.88
CA THR A 153 -12.40 -15.34 12.41
C THR A 153 -13.45 -14.45 13.07
N ARG A 154 -13.34 -14.25 14.40
CA ARG A 154 -14.24 -13.36 15.15
C ARG A 154 -14.13 -11.91 14.70
N GLU A 155 -12.92 -11.37 14.57
CA GLU A 155 -12.73 -9.96 14.19
C GLU A 155 -13.10 -9.67 12.74
N VAL A 156 -12.85 -10.61 11.82
CA VAL A 156 -13.32 -10.56 10.42
C VAL A 156 -14.84 -10.52 10.38
N LYS A 157 -15.52 -11.37 11.18
CA LYS A 157 -16.97 -11.33 11.30
C LYS A 157 -17.46 -9.99 11.85
N ALA A 158 -16.84 -9.48 12.91
CA ALA A 158 -17.23 -8.21 13.53
C ALA A 158 -17.07 -7.02 12.56
N LEU A 159 -16.00 -6.98 11.77
CA LEU A 159 -15.84 -5.98 10.72
C LEU A 159 -16.91 -6.17 9.63
N THR A 160 -17.17 -7.40 9.19
CA THR A 160 -18.20 -7.71 8.19
C THR A 160 -19.57 -7.19 8.63
N ASP A 161 -19.97 -7.45 9.88
CA ASP A 161 -21.25 -7.00 10.42
C ASP A 161 -21.32 -5.46 10.47
N SER A 162 -20.23 -4.80 10.87
CA SER A 162 -20.15 -3.33 10.95
C SER A 162 -20.24 -2.67 9.57
N VAL A 163 -19.55 -3.23 8.57
CA VAL A 163 -19.54 -2.71 7.20
C VAL A 163 -20.90 -2.93 6.53
N LYS A 164 -21.51 -4.12 6.67
CA LYS A 164 -22.83 -4.42 6.11
C LYS A 164 -23.94 -3.57 6.72
N LYS A 165 -23.84 -3.20 8.00
CA LYS A 165 -24.78 -2.29 8.67
C LYS A 165 -24.84 -0.91 7.99
N GLN A 166 -23.76 -0.49 7.33
CA GLN A 166 -23.65 0.80 6.63
C GLN A 166 -23.95 0.71 5.12
N ASP A 167 -24.28 -0.48 4.60
CA ASP A 167 -24.52 -0.74 3.17
C ASP A 167 -23.37 -0.29 2.24
N GLU A 168 -22.11 -0.39 2.72
CA GLU A 168 -20.91 -0.05 1.96
C GLU A 168 -20.81 -0.87 0.66
N LYS A 169 -20.46 -0.19 -0.43
CA LYS A 169 -20.30 -0.77 -1.77
C LYS A 169 -18.82 -1.01 -2.10
N GLY A 170 -18.58 -1.90 -3.06
CA GLY A 170 -17.23 -2.21 -3.56
C GLY A 170 -16.33 -2.95 -2.55
N VAL A 171 -16.89 -3.57 -1.51
CA VAL A 171 -16.09 -4.25 -0.48
C VAL A 171 -15.81 -5.70 -0.87
N ILE A 172 -14.54 -6.10 -0.81
CA ILE A 172 -14.07 -7.48 -0.99
C ILE A 172 -14.05 -8.17 0.38
N TYR A 173 -14.89 -9.20 0.56
CA TYR A 173 -15.08 -9.89 1.85
C TYR A 173 -14.45 -11.29 1.93
N ASP A 174 -14.07 -11.87 0.80
CA ASP A 174 -13.50 -13.22 0.74
C ASP A 174 -12.01 -13.23 1.11
N LYS A 175 -11.36 -12.07 1.08
CA LYS A 175 -9.94 -11.87 1.42
C LYS A 175 -9.81 -10.69 2.36
N TYR A 176 -8.76 -10.69 3.18
CA TYR A 176 -8.53 -9.62 4.14
C TYR A 176 -7.05 -9.46 4.45
N TYR A 177 -6.68 -8.30 4.98
CA TYR A 177 -5.39 -8.12 5.62
C TYR A 177 -5.51 -8.25 7.13
N VAL A 178 -4.41 -8.70 7.74
CA VAL A 178 -4.15 -8.61 9.17
C VAL A 178 -2.93 -7.73 9.34
N ALA A 179 -3.02 -6.70 10.18
CA ALA A 179 -1.89 -5.82 10.47
C ALA A 179 -1.50 -5.94 11.95
N GLY A 180 -0.26 -6.32 12.21
CA GLY A 180 0.32 -6.40 13.55
C GLY A 180 1.32 -5.27 13.77
N TYR A 181 1.10 -4.44 14.79
CA TYR A 181 1.92 -3.25 15.07
C TYR A 181 3.00 -3.51 16.11
N ASP A 182 2.77 -4.47 17.00
CA ASP A 182 3.58 -4.62 18.20
C ASP A 182 4.49 -5.85 18.16
N PRO A 183 5.72 -5.75 18.70
CA PRO A 183 6.64 -6.87 18.77
C PRO A 183 6.13 -7.98 19.71
N PRO A 184 6.55 -9.24 19.56
CA PRO A 184 5.97 -10.38 20.27
C PRO A 184 6.11 -10.31 21.79
N PHE A 185 7.09 -9.58 22.34
CA PHE A 185 7.32 -9.42 23.78
C PHE A 185 6.37 -8.41 24.46
N LYS A 186 5.63 -7.59 23.69
CA LYS A 186 4.67 -6.65 24.28
C LYS A 186 3.39 -7.39 24.69
N LEU A 187 3.16 -7.55 25.99
CA LEU A 187 2.05 -8.36 26.52
C LEU A 187 0.70 -7.61 26.60
N ILE A 188 0.70 -6.31 26.93
CA ILE A 188 -0.51 -5.50 27.20
C ILE A 188 -0.63 -4.36 26.18
N GLY A 189 -1.86 -3.98 25.83
CA GLY A 189 -2.12 -2.83 24.95
C GLY A 189 -1.59 -3.04 23.52
N ARG A 190 -1.65 -4.28 23.04
CA ARG A 190 -1.30 -4.62 21.66
C ARG A 190 -2.34 -4.03 20.70
N ARG A 191 -1.89 -3.47 19.57
CA ARG A 191 -2.70 -3.01 18.45
C ARG A 191 -2.55 -4.00 17.30
N ASN A 192 -3.68 -4.55 16.88
CA ASN A 192 -3.80 -5.28 15.64
C ASN A 192 -5.01 -4.77 14.87
N GLU A 193 -5.07 -5.05 13.58
CA GLU A 193 -6.18 -4.62 12.74
C GLU A 193 -6.56 -5.69 11.71
N ILE A 194 -7.84 -5.73 11.35
CA ILE A 194 -8.36 -6.43 10.17
C ILE A 194 -8.73 -5.39 9.12
N TRP A 195 -8.30 -5.60 7.87
CA TRP A 195 -8.66 -4.72 6.76
C TRP A 195 -9.40 -5.47 5.66
N PHE A 196 -10.51 -4.90 5.18
CA PHE A 196 -11.10 -5.27 3.89
C PHE A 196 -10.70 -4.26 2.82
N ILE A 197 -10.52 -4.74 1.60
CA ILE A 197 -10.26 -3.88 0.45
C ILE A 197 -11.60 -3.30 -0.02
N LYS A 198 -11.63 -2.00 -0.28
CA LYS A 198 -12.74 -1.31 -0.94
C LYS A 198 -12.28 -0.87 -2.34
N THR A 199 -12.87 -1.45 -3.37
CA THR A 199 -12.67 -1.04 -4.75
C THR A 199 -13.44 0.25 -5.01
N MET A 200 -12.84 1.19 -5.71
CA MET A 200 -13.56 2.37 -6.19
C MET A 200 -14.69 1.94 -7.11
N THR A 201 -15.88 2.52 -6.93
CA THR A 201 -16.96 2.40 -7.90
C THR A 201 -16.81 3.49 -8.96
N GLU A 202 -17.19 3.22 -10.22
CA GLU A 202 -17.18 4.24 -11.29
C GLU A 202 -17.92 5.50 -10.83
N GLY A 203 -17.25 6.65 -10.86
CA GLY A 203 -17.79 7.96 -10.45
C GLY A 203 -17.35 8.48 -9.06
N GLU A 204 -16.62 7.70 -8.26
CA GLU A 204 -15.96 8.17 -7.03
C GLU A 204 -14.54 8.70 -7.26
N GLU A 205 -13.90 8.31 -8.37
CA GLU A 205 -12.55 8.74 -8.77
C GLU A 205 -12.44 10.26 -8.92
N ASP A 206 -13.39 10.89 -9.61
CA ASP A 206 -13.43 12.35 -9.81
C ASP A 206 -13.61 13.11 -8.48
N LYS A 207 -14.34 12.53 -7.53
CA LYS A 207 -14.59 13.18 -6.23
C LYS A 207 -13.39 13.08 -5.30
N LEU A 208 -12.67 11.95 -5.32
CA LEU A 208 -11.45 11.79 -4.55
C LEU A 208 -10.32 12.66 -5.13
N ALA A 209 -10.16 12.68 -6.46
CA ALA A 209 -9.18 13.55 -7.12
C ALA A 209 -9.46 15.03 -6.83
N THR A 210 -10.72 15.48 -6.97
CA THR A 210 -11.11 16.87 -6.68
C THR A 210 -10.93 17.23 -5.20
N GLY A 211 -11.32 16.33 -4.29
CA GLY A 211 -11.19 16.56 -2.84
C GLY A 211 -9.74 16.60 -2.36
N ILE A 212 -8.86 15.79 -2.96
CA ILE A 212 -7.41 15.83 -2.69
C ILE A 212 -6.80 17.13 -3.20
N THR A 213 -7.09 17.55 -4.44
CA THR A 213 -6.61 18.83 -4.99
C THR A 213 -7.04 20.02 -4.12
N GLN A 214 -8.31 20.04 -3.70
CA GLN A 214 -8.85 21.13 -2.86
C GLN A 214 -8.25 21.17 -1.44
N ALA A 215 -7.84 20.02 -0.89
CA ALA A 215 -7.12 19.95 0.38
C ALA A 215 -5.67 20.46 0.26
N TYR A 216 -5.02 20.26 -0.89
CA TYR A 216 -3.67 20.78 -1.16
C TYR A 216 -3.67 22.28 -1.47
N ASP A 217 -4.67 22.82 -2.18
CA ASP A 217 -4.82 24.27 -2.41
C ASP A 217 -5.00 25.06 -1.11
N GLY A 218 -5.40 24.40 -0.02
CA GLY A 218 -5.51 24.99 1.33
C GLY A 218 -4.21 24.98 2.16
N VAL A 219 -3.15 24.30 1.70
CA VAL A 219 -1.85 24.22 2.37
C VAL A 219 -0.84 24.94 1.49
N GLN A 220 -0.41 26.15 1.90
CA GLN A 220 0.73 26.81 1.25
C GLN A 220 1.99 25.97 1.49
N VAL A 221 2.35 25.15 0.50
CA VAL A 221 3.66 24.49 0.43
C VAL A 221 4.46 25.26 -0.60
N GLU A 222 5.54 25.93 -0.17
CA GLU A 222 6.56 26.42 -1.08
C GLU A 222 7.17 25.21 -1.81
N PHE A 223 6.84 25.05 -3.09
CA PHE A 223 7.47 24.05 -3.95
C PHE A 223 8.89 24.52 -4.33
N LEU A 224 9.90 23.75 -3.93
CA LEU A 224 11.16 23.70 -4.68
C LEU A 224 10.91 22.91 -5.95
N GLU A 225 10.74 23.62 -7.07
CA GLU A 225 10.64 23.02 -8.40
C GLU A 225 11.98 22.38 -8.79
N SER A 226 12.00 21.05 -8.90
CA SER A 226 12.97 20.39 -9.77
C SER A 226 12.40 19.06 -10.29
N ALA A 227 11.50 19.14 -11.28
CA ALA A 227 11.32 18.11 -12.32
C ALA A 227 10.20 18.56 -13.27
N GLY A 228 10.57 19.05 -14.46
CA GLY A 228 9.60 19.41 -15.48
C GLY A 228 10.21 20.10 -16.69
N ALA A 229 11.10 19.43 -17.41
CA ALA A 229 11.53 19.89 -18.73
C ALA A 229 11.96 18.71 -19.62
N VAL A 230 11.05 17.77 -19.87
CA VAL A 230 11.14 16.87 -21.04
C VAL A 230 9.72 16.57 -21.49
N GLU A 231 9.14 17.44 -22.30
CA GLU A 231 8.13 17.16 -23.34
C GLU A 231 7.62 18.50 -23.86
N ASP A 232 8.34 19.08 -24.81
CA ASP A 232 7.81 19.97 -25.86
C ASP A 232 8.98 20.45 -26.75
N LYS A 233 9.49 19.55 -27.59
CA LYS A 233 10.28 19.89 -28.79
C LYS A 233 10.10 18.82 -29.86
N VAL A 234 8.86 18.60 -30.27
CA VAL A 234 8.57 18.00 -31.58
C VAL A 234 7.43 18.81 -32.18
N LYS A 235 7.71 19.45 -33.32
CA LYS A 235 6.85 20.28 -34.18
C LYS A 235 7.05 21.80 -34.05
N GLU A 236 8.16 22.29 -34.58
CA GLU A 236 8.21 23.46 -35.47
C GLU A 236 9.67 23.72 -35.89
N GLU A 237 10.21 22.85 -36.74
CA GLU A 237 11.43 23.16 -37.51
C GLU A 237 11.59 22.11 -38.61
N ASP A 238 10.60 22.01 -39.49
CA ASP A 238 10.82 21.40 -40.81
C ASP A 238 9.87 21.98 -41.84
N MET A 239 10.12 23.25 -42.21
CA MET A 239 9.62 23.83 -43.45
C MET A 239 10.45 25.05 -43.84
N GLY A 240 11.61 24.80 -44.45
CA GLY A 240 12.34 25.87 -45.13
C GLY A 240 13.80 25.61 -45.41
N LYS A 241 14.11 24.66 -46.32
CA LYS A 241 15.10 24.83 -47.41
C LYS A 241 15.33 23.52 -48.16
N LEU A 242 14.55 23.32 -49.22
CA LEU A 242 15.05 22.71 -50.45
C LEU A 242 15.81 23.80 -51.21
N GLU A 243 17.06 23.54 -51.60
CA GLU A 243 17.45 23.49 -53.01
C GLU A 243 18.92 23.08 -53.21
N ALA A 244 19.06 21.98 -53.97
CA ALA A 244 19.95 21.77 -55.11
C ALA A 244 21.45 21.39 -54.95
N LYS A 245 21.75 20.34 -55.74
CA LYS A 245 23.04 19.79 -56.27
C LYS A 245 23.58 18.61 -55.46
N GLY A 246 23.83 17.44 -56.04
CA GLY A 246 23.83 16.98 -57.42
C GLY A 246 24.63 15.67 -57.47
N CYS A 247 24.23 14.73 -58.33
CA CYS A 247 24.88 13.45 -58.59
C CYS A 247 26.40 13.52 -58.74
N THR A 248 27.11 12.48 -58.28
CA THR A 248 27.81 11.51 -59.17
C THR A 248 28.30 10.30 -58.38
N GLU A 249 28.16 9.15 -59.04
CA GLU A 249 28.74 7.84 -58.74
C GLU A 249 30.27 7.86 -58.89
N ASP A 250 30.94 6.96 -58.15
CA ASP A 250 32.12 6.15 -58.52
C ASP A 250 32.62 5.53 -57.19
N GLY A 251 32.86 4.22 -57.02
CA GLY A 251 33.46 3.28 -57.96
C GLY A 251 34.88 2.97 -57.50
N GLN A 252 35.13 1.71 -57.11
CA GLN A 252 36.44 1.03 -56.88
C GLN A 252 37.16 1.27 -55.54
N GLU A 253 37.51 0.28 -54.71
CA GLU A 253 38.21 -1.02 -54.85
C GLU A 253 39.71 -0.90 -54.51
N GLY A 254 40.17 -1.74 -53.57
CA GLY A 254 41.55 -2.25 -53.49
C GLY A 254 42.52 -1.57 -52.52
N ALA A 255 42.74 -2.20 -51.35
CA ALA A 255 43.95 -2.97 -51.01
C ALA A 255 43.86 -3.51 -49.58
#